data_AF-A0A1S3B608-F1
#
_entry.id   AF-A0A1S3B608-F1
#
_cell.length_a   1.000
_cell.length_b   1.000
_cell.length_c   1.000
_cell.angle_alpha   90.00
_cell.angle_beta   90.00
_cell.angle_gamma   90.00
#
_symmetry.space_group_name_H-M   'P 1'
#
loop_
_entity.id
_entity.type
_entity.pdbx_description
1 polymer ?
#
loop_
_entity_poly.entity_id
_entity_poly.type
_entity_poly.pdbx_seq_one_letter_code
_entity_poly.pdbx_strand_id
1 'polypeptide(L)'
;MAPKKDKAPPPSSKPAKSGGGKQKKKKWSKGKQKEKVNNMVLFDQGTYDKLLSEAPKFKLITPSILSDRLRINGSLARRAIKDLMARGSIRLISAHSSQQIYTRATNT
;
A
#
# COMPACT_ATOMS: atom_id res chain seq x y z
N MET A 1 22.69 -20.86 19.16
CA MET A 1 21.84 -19.71 18.80
C MET A 1 20.39 -20.08 19.08
N ALA A 2 19.68 -19.25 19.84
CA ALA A 2 18.45 -19.57 20.56
C ALA A 2 17.17 -19.64 19.69
N PRO A 3 16.23 -20.56 19.97
CA PRO A 3 14.82 -20.36 19.70
C PRO A 3 14.15 -19.63 20.89
N LYS A 4 13.47 -18.53 20.60
CA LYS A 4 12.68 -17.75 21.56
C LYS A 4 11.47 -18.58 21.99
N LYS A 5 11.40 -18.90 23.29
CA LYS A 5 10.27 -19.56 23.96
C LYS A 5 8.99 -18.72 23.87
N ASP A 6 7.94 -19.34 23.38
CA ASP A 6 6.55 -18.90 23.49
C ASP A 6 6.17 -18.68 24.96
N LYS A 7 5.73 -17.47 25.29
CA LYS A 7 5.16 -17.16 26.61
C LYS A 7 3.75 -17.75 26.68
N ALA A 8 3.64 -18.92 27.29
CA ALA A 8 2.36 -19.47 27.74
C ALA A 8 1.65 -18.50 28.71
N PRO A 9 0.31 -18.40 28.67
CA PRO A 9 -0.46 -17.60 29.62
C PRO A 9 -0.39 -18.19 31.04
N PRO A 10 -0.42 -17.36 32.10
CA PRO A 10 -0.24 -17.80 33.49
C PRO A 10 -1.42 -18.66 33.99
N PRO A 11 -1.16 -19.60 34.92
CA PRO A 11 -2.13 -20.61 35.35
C PRO A 11 -3.23 -20.02 36.23
N SER A 12 -4.46 -20.48 36.01
CA SER A 12 -5.67 -20.14 36.77
C SER A 12 -5.66 -20.80 38.16
N SER A 13 -5.53 -20.00 39.21
CA SER A 13 -5.82 -20.42 40.59
C SER A 13 -7.28 -20.12 40.97
N LYS A 14 -7.96 -21.20 41.37
CA LYS A 14 -9.24 -21.44 42.10
C LYS A 14 -10.18 -20.26 42.49
N PRO A 15 -11.51 -20.55 42.57
CA PRO A 15 -12.56 -19.53 42.57
C PRO A 15 -12.78 -18.92 43.96
N ALA A 16 -12.59 -17.60 44.07
CA ALA A 16 -13.04 -16.81 45.21
C ALA A 16 -14.28 -15.99 44.82
N LYS A 17 -15.33 -16.12 45.65
CA LYS A 17 -16.56 -15.34 45.65
C LYS A 17 -16.29 -13.82 45.58
N SER A 18 -17.16 -13.14 44.84
CA SER A 18 -17.42 -11.70 44.87
C SER A 18 -16.31 -10.79 44.31
N GLY A 19 -16.54 -10.26 43.11
CA GLY A 19 -15.73 -9.19 42.52
C GLY A 19 -15.76 -9.24 41.01
N GLY A 20 -16.88 -8.80 40.41
CA GLY A 20 -17.11 -8.81 38.96
C GLY A 20 -15.93 -8.24 38.18
N GLY A 21 -15.21 -9.15 37.51
CA GLY A 21 -14.02 -8.83 36.74
C GLY A 21 -14.33 -7.78 35.69
N LYS A 22 -13.58 -6.68 35.72
CA LYS A 22 -13.55 -5.66 34.67
C LYS A 22 -12.91 -6.29 33.44
N GLN A 23 -13.70 -7.11 32.75
CA GLN A 23 -13.40 -7.71 31.46
C GLN A 23 -12.89 -6.60 30.55
N LYS A 24 -11.63 -6.75 30.13
CA LYS A 24 -10.86 -5.85 29.26
C LYS A 24 -11.77 -5.19 28.22
N LYS A 25 -12.26 -3.99 28.53
CA LYS A 25 -13.13 -3.21 27.65
C LYS A 25 -12.36 -2.99 26.35
N LYS A 26 -12.89 -3.49 25.24
CA LYS A 26 -12.32 -3.32 23.90
C LYS A 26 -12.18 -1.82 23.66
N LYS A 27 -10.95 -1.32 23.70
CA LYS A 27 -10.66 0.10 23.48
C LYS A 27 -10.93 0.36 22.01
N TRP A 28 -12.11 0.89 21.69
CA TRP A 28 -12.40 1.47 20.38
C TRP A 28 -11.57 2.74 20.24
N SER A 29 -10.26 2.61 20.09
CA SER A 29 -9.48 3.72 19.54
C SER A 29 -9.75 3.69 18.05
N LYS A 30 -10.68 4.54 17.60
CA LYS A 30 -10.70 5.02 16.22
C LYS A 30 -9.41 5.82 16.04
N GLY A 31 -8.32 5.12 15.73
CA GLY A 31 -7.05 5.77 15.40
C GLY A 31 -7.31 6.77 14.28
N LYS A 32 -6.66 7.93 14.32
CA LYS A 32 -6.77 8.98 13.30
C LYS A 32 -6.58 8.35 11.93
N GLN A 33 -7.69 8.08 11.26
CA GLN A 33 -7.71 7.51 9.93
C GLN A 33 -7.49 8.69 8.99
N LYS A 34 -6.45 8.59 8.16
CA LYS A 34 -6.21 9.55 7.08
C LYS A 34 -7.51 9.70 6.30
N GLU A 35 -7.96 10.93 6.12
CA GLU A 35 -9.24 11.22 5.46
C GLU A 35 -9.30 10.55 4.09
N LYS A 36 -10.51 10.11 3.74
CA LYS A 36 -10.75 9.38 2.49
C LYS A 36 -10.42 10.29 1.32
N VAL A 37 -9.36 9.96 0.60
CA VAL A 37 -8.96 10.66 -0.62
C VAL A 37 -9.94 10.28 -1.73
N ASN A 38 -10.46 11.28 -2.43
CA ASN A 38 -11.31 11.09 -3.60
C ASN A 38 -10.44 10.76 -4.82
N ASN A 39 -10.17 9.46 -5.02
CA ASN A 39 -9.40 8.99 -6.17
C ASN A 39 -10.31 8.84 -7.40
N MET A 40 -9.80 9.25 -8.55
CA MET A 40 -10.44 9.05 -9.85
C MET A 40 -10.40 7.57 -10.25
N VAL A 41 -11.49 7.11 -10.88
CA VAL A 41 -11.69 5.70 -11.31
C VAL A 41 -11.62 5.55 -12.83
N LEU A 42 -11.63 6.67 -13.57
CA LEU A 42 -11.47 6.73 -15.02
C LEU A 42 -10.33 7.69 -15.38
N PHE A 43 -9.70 7.46 -16.54
CA PHE A 43 -8.76 8.42 -17.12
C PHE A 43 -9.52 9.43 -17.97
N ASP A 44 -9.37 10.71 -17.64
CA ASP A 44 -9.72 11.81 -18.52
C ASP A 44 -8.54 12.10 -19.44
N GLN A 45 -8.80 12.71 -20.61
CA GLN A 45 -7.76 13.05 -21.58
C GLN A 45 -6.59 13.82 -20.94
N GLY A 46 -6.90 14.87 -20.16
CA GLY A 46 -5.87 15.67 -19.49
C GLY A 46 -5.08 14.91 -18.41
N THR A 47 -5.65 13.89 -17.78
CA THR A 47 -4.91 13.04 -16.83
C THR A 47 -4.02 12.03 -17.53
N TYR A 48 -4.43 11.57 -18.71
CA TYR A 48 -3.64 10.67 -19.53
C TYR A 48 -2.39 11.38 -20.07
N ASP A 49 -2.54 12.62 -20.54
CA ASP A 49 -1.41 13.43 -21.04
C ASP A 49 -0.42 13.77 -19.90
N LYS A 50 -0.93 14.05 -18.70
CA LYS A 50 -0.09 14.19 -17.48
C LYS A 50 0.67 12.91 -17.17
N LEU A 51 0.01 11.75 -17.23
CA LEU A 51 0.65 10.46 -16.98
C LEU A 51 1.81 10.21 -17.95
N LEU A 52 1.62 10.49 -19.25
CA LEU A 52 2.65 10.30 -20.27
C LEU A 52 3.87 11.21 -20.05
N SER A 53 3.64 12.46 -19.63
CA SER A 53 4.70 13.44 -19.45
C SER A 53 5.40 13.34 -18.09
N GLU A 54 4.70 12.93 -17.04
CA GLU A 54 5.24 12.84 -15.67
C GLU A 54 5.87 11.49 -15.35
N ALA A 55 5.31 10.38 -15.85
CA ALA A 55 5.80 9.05 -15.50
C ALA A 55 7.30 8.83 -15.81
N PRO A 56 7.84 9.27 -16.96
CA PRO A 56 9.27 9.11 -17.26
C PRO A 56 10.20 10.02 -16.45
N LYS A 57 9.65 11.09 -15.82
CA LYS A 57 10.44 12.01 -14.99
C LYS A 57 10.78 11.38 -13.64
N PHE A 58 9.97 10.44 -13.16
CA PHE A 58 10.17 9.83 -11.85
C PHE A 58 11.32 8.82 -11.86
N LYS A 59 12.16 8.90 -10.82
CA LYS A 59 13.23 7.91 -10.60
C LYS A 59 12.67 6.58 -10.11
N LEU A 60 11.64 6.60 -9.28
CA LEU A 60 10.97 5.43 -8.72
C LEU A 60 9.52 5.41 -9.20
N ILE A 61 9.13 4.34 -9.90
CA ILE A 61 7.78 4.18 -10.45
C ILE A 61 7.17 2.93 -9.81
N THR A 62 6.11 3.14 -9.02
CA THR A 62 5.34 2.08 -8.37
C THR A 62 3.86 2.42 -8.42
N PRO A 63 2.94 1.43 -8.28
CA PRO A 63 1.50 1.71 -8.26
C PRO A 63 1.10 2.76 -7.20
N SER A 64 1.75 2.73 -6.04
CA SER A 64 1.47 3.67 -4.93
C SER A 64 1.85 5.10 -5.28
N ILE A 65 3.02 5.32 -5.89
CA ILE A 65 3.49 6.65 -6.28
C ILE A 65 2.57 7.27 -7.32
N LEU A 66 2.12 6.49 -8.30
CA LEU A 66 1.17 6.97 -9.30
C LEU A 66 -0.18 7.34 -8.68
N SER A 67 -0.66 6.56 -7.70
CA SER A 67 -1.90 6.89 -6.98
C SER A 67 -1.79 8.18 -6.15
N ASP A 68 -0.63 8.44 -5.55
CA ASP A 68 -0.40 9.66 -4.76
C ASP A 68 -0.30 10.92 -5.63
N ARG A 69 0.38 10.82 -6.79
CA ARG A 69 0.62 11.97 -7.68
C ARG A 69 -0.58 12.34 -8.53
N LEU A 70 -1.18 11.36 -9.19
CA LEU A 70 -2.26 11.58 -10.16
C LEU A 70 -3.65 11.46 -9.52
N ARG A 71 -3.73 11.11 -8.23
CA ARG A 71 -5.00 10.85 -7.51
C ARG A 71 -5.86 9.80 -8.22
N ILE A 72 -5.23 8.81 -8.82
CA ILE A 72 -5.90 7.69 -9.51
C ILE A 72 -5.99 6.47 -8.60
N ASN A 73 -6.98 5.62 -8.86
CA ASN A 73 -7.10 4.35 -8.15
C ASN A 73 -5.93 3.39 -8.48
N GLY A 74 -5.60 2.50 -7.55
CA GLY A 74 -4.48 1.57 -7.71
C GLY A 74 -4.67 0.58 -8.86
N SER A 75 -5.92 0.26 -9.22
CA SER A 75 -6.25 -0.53 -10.41
C SER A 75 -5.81 0.16 -11.70
N LEU A 76 -6.11 1.45 -11.84
CA LEU A 76 -5.68 2.27 -12.98
C LEU A 76 -4.17 2.43 -13.02
N ALA A 77 -3.53 2.67 -11.88
CA ALA A 77 -2.08 2.77 -11.82
C ALA A 77 -1.38 1.50 -12.34
N ARG A 78 -1.87 0.32 -11.96
CA ARG A 78 -1.35 -0.96 -12.48
C ARG A 78 -1.56 -1.11 -13.99
N ARG A 79 -2.71 -0.65 -14.51
CA ARG A 79 -2.97 -0.70 -15.96
C ARG A 79 -2.07 0.26 -16.72
N ALA A 80 -1.93 1.49 -16.24
CA ALA A 80 -1.08 2.50 -16.86
C ALA A 80 0.39 2.10 -16.89
N ILE A 81 0.89 1.43 -15.83
CA ILE A 81 2.24 0.85 -15.83
C ILE A 81 2.42 -0.15 -16.97
N LYS A 82 1.44 -1.03 -17.21
CA LYS A 82 1.50 -1.98 -18.34
C LYS A 82 1.56 -1.26 -19.69
N ASP A 83 0.75 -0.21 -19.86
CA ASP A 83 0.73 0.57 -21.10
C ASP A 83 2.03 1.36 -21.29
N LEU A 84 2.59 1.94 -20.23
CA LEU A 84 3.89 2.63 -20.25
C LEU A 84 5.06 1.68 -20.52
N MET A 85 4.97 0.44 -20.02
CA MET A 85 5.95 -0.61 -20.30
C MET A 85 5.86 -1.06 -21.77
N ALA A 86 4.65 -1.21 -22.32
CA ALA A 86 4.45 -1.52 -23.73
C ALA A 86 4.98 -0.41 -24.66
N ARG A 87 4.86 0.86 -24.25
CA ARG A 87 5.44 2.02 -24.95
C ARG A 87 6.96 2.15 -24.80
N GLY A 88 7.58 1.37 -23.90
CA GLY A 88 9.02 1.43 -23.65
C GLY A 88 9.49 2.64 -22.84
N SER A 89 8.59 3.42 -22.24
CA SER A 89 8.96 4.62 -21.46
C SER A 89 9.49 4.30 -20.06
N ILE A 90 9.19 3.10 -19.55
CA ILE A 90 9.61 2.61 -18.23
C ILE A 90 10.17 1.19 -18.35
N ARG A 91 11.09 0.84 -17.46
CA ARG A 91 11.71 -0.50 -17.37
C ARG A 91 11.35 -1.17 -16.04
N LEU A 92 11.08 -2.46 -16.08
CA LEU A 92 10.89 -3.28 -14.89
C LEU A 92 12.25 -3.58 -14.27
N ILE A 93 12.38 -3.37 -12.95
CA ILE A 93 13.56 -3.79 -12.19
C ILE A 93 13.28 -5.09 -11.46
N SER A 94 12.18 -5.12 -10.71
CA SER A 94 11.81 -6.26 -9.89
C SER A 94 10.29 -6.41 -9.86
N ALA A 95 9.83 -7.63 -10.07
CA ALA A 95 8.44 -8.02 -9.98
C ALA A 95 8.27 -9.03 -8.85
N HIS A 96 7.51 -8.63 -7.82
CA HIS A 96 7.03 -9.51 -6.77
C HIS A 96 5.49 -9.37 -6.65
N SER A 97 4.82 -10.37 -6.08
CA SER A 97 3.35 -10.35 -5.93
C SER A 97 2.84 -9.16 -5.10
N SER A 98 3.61 -8.76 -4.08
CA SER A 98 3.28 -7.64 -3.21
C SER A 98 3.72 -6.27 -3.74
N GLN A 99 4.77 -6.22 -4.56
CA GLN A 99 5.37 -4.97 -4.99
C GLN A 99 6.00 -5.10 -6.37
N GLN A 100 5.66 -4.16 -7.24
CA GLN A 100 6.23 -4.03 -8.57
C GLN A 100 7.02 -2.73 -8.63
N ILE A 101 8.30 -2.82 -9.00
CA ILE A 101 9.24 -1.71 -9.00
C ILE A 101 9.72 -1.46 -10.42
N TYR A 102 9.51 -0.24 -10.88
CA TYR A 102 9.90 0.23 -12.19
C TYR A 102 10.77 1.48 -12.07
N THR A 103 11.59 1.70 -13.09
CA THR A 103 12.36 2.94 -13.31
C THR A 103 12.02 3.53 -14.66
N ARG A 104 12.33 4.82 -14.85
CA ARG A 104 12.34 5.41 -16.18
C ARG A 104 13.25 4.64 -17.13
N ALA A 105 12.91 4.61 -18.42
CA ALA A 105 13.79 4.08 -19.44
C ALA A 105 15.04 4.97 -19.55
N THR A 106 16.22 4.37 -19.40
CA THR A 106 17.50 4.99 -19.72
C THR A 106 17.96 4.41 -21.06
N ASN A 107 18.31 5.28 -22.00
CA ASN A 107 19.00 4.89 -23.24
C ASN A 107 20.44 4.52 -22.86
N THR A 108 20.63 3.26 -22.49
CA THR A 108 21.91 2.57 -22.36
C THR A 108 21.80 1.30 -23.15
#